data_AF-A0A553DXR6-F1
#
_entry.id   AF-A0A553DXR6-F1
#
_cell.length_a   1.000
_cell.length_b   1.000
_cell.length_c   1.000
_cell.angle_alpha   90.00
_cell.angle_beta   90.00
_cell.angle_gamma   90.00
#
_symmetry.space_group_name_H-M   'P 1'
#
loop_
_entity.id
_entity.type
_entity.pdbx_description
1 polymer ?
#
loop_
_entity_poly.entity_id
_entity_poly.type
_entity_poly.pdbx_seq_one_letter_code
_entity_poly.pdbx_strand_id
1 'polypeptide(L)'
;MKKYLLILAAFVFISCKKHRAEPFGLNFYFENPQPINDAELCKIPNKFQGLYKSPDNVFININENSILFENYYTFRLHKNTLDSLKQEFDFSNGKYISKINHSIYVIKIIGDSVELSNKDVDTFFVFSNTQKAKRFNGQLVLNFKDSIYWKVKSICLEKNILKIKYIYSDEDLKKMDSLTKIKSTRIDSSSFIIRPSRNEFKQILNLKNLVEDSEYKKQTK
;
A
#
# COMPACT_ATOMS: atom_id res chain seq x y z
N MET A 1 -44.56 -5.02 -5.92
CA MET A 1 -43.39 -4.65 -5.09
C MET A 1 -42.67 -5.88 -4.53
N LYS A 2 -42.08 -6.73 -5.39
CA LYS A 2 -41.28 -7.91 -4.95
C LYS A 2 -40.14 -8.31 -5.91
N LYS A 3 -39.92 -7.57 -7.01
CA LYS A 3 -38.88 -7.89 -8.02
C LYS A 3 -37.66 -6.96 -7.99
N TYR A 4 -37.68 -5.89 -7.18
CA TYR A 4 -36.60 -4.89 -7.14
C TYR A 4 -35.52 -5.17 -6.09
N LEU A 5 -35.74 -6.14 -5.20
CA LEU A 5 -34.75 -6.58 -4.20
C LEU A 5 -33.64 -7.47 -4.80
N LEU A 6 -33.82 -7.98 -6.02
CA LEU A 6 -32.86 -8.87 -6.67
C LEU A 6 -31.69 -8.13 -7.34
N ILE A 7 -31.86 -6.86 -7.71
CA ILE A 7 -30.79 -6.07 -8.33
C ILE A 7 -29.79 -5.57 -7.28
N LEU A 8 -30.24 -5.33 -6.03
CA LEU A 8 -29.35 -4.97 -4.93
C LEU A 8 -28.43 -6.14 -4.51
N ALA A 9 -28.92 -7.38 -4.61
CA ALA A 9 -28.15 -8.57 -4.24
C ALA A 9 -27.08 -8.96 -5.27
N ALA A 10 -27.26 -8.61 -6.55
CA ALA A 10 -26.31 -8.92 -7.61
C ALA A 10 -25.02 -8.07 -7.56
N PHE A 11 -25.06 -6.90 -6.91
CA PHE A 11 -23.88 -6.07 -6.71
C PHE A 11 -23.03 -6.49 -5.50
N VAL A 12 -23.44 -7.48 -4.70
CA VAL A 12 -22.67 -7.94 -3.52
C VAL A 12 -21.60 -8.98 -3.90
N PHE A 13 -21.58 -9.46 -5.14
CA PHE A 13 -20.42 -10.20 -5.67
C PHE A 13 -19.31 -9.25 -6.14
N ILE A 14 -19.09 -8.15 -5.42
CA ILE A 14 -17.78 -7.51 -5.45
C ILE A 14 -16.86 -8.56 -4.84
N SER A 15 -16.17 -9.27 -5.73
CA SER A 15 -14.91 -9.96 -5.46
C SER A 15 -14.28 -9.33 -4.22
N CYS A 16 -14.05 -10.12 -3.16
CA CYS A 16 -13.15 -9.73 -2.09
C CYS A 16 -11.77 -9.49 -2.72
N LYS A 17 -11.61 -8.37 -3.42
CA LYS A 17 -10.34 -7.74 -3.67
C LYS A 17 -9.82 -7.52 -2.28
N LYS A 18 -8.85 -8.34 -1.86
CA LYS A 18 -8.18 -8.20 -0.56
C LYS A 18 -7.94 -6.71 -0.37
N HIS A 19 -8.74 -6.11 0.51
CA HIS A 19 -8.62 -4.69 0.74
C HIS A 19 -7.22 -4.49 1.27
N ARG A 20 -6.56 -3.43 0.81
CA ARG A 20 -5.18 -3.06 1.12
C ARG A 20 -5.05 -2.83 2.63
N ALA A 21 -4.94 -3.91 3.38
CA ALA A 21 -4.55 -3.89 4.77
C ALA A 21 -3.07 -4.28 4.79
N GLU A 22 -2.26 -3.48 5.47
CA GLU A 22 -1.00 -4.01 5.98
C GLU A 22 -1.29 -5.34 6.68
N PRO A 23 -0.42 -6.33 6.50
CA PRO A 23 -0.67 -7.64 7.07
C PRO A 23 -0.93 -7.51 8.58
N PHE A 24 -1.99 -8.18 9.04
CA PHE A 24 -2.40 -8.11 10.44
C PHE A 24 -1.45 -8.95 11.30
N GLY A 25 -0.92 -8.36 12.37
CA GLY A 25 -0.08 -9.05 13.34
C GLY A 25 0.50 -8.14 14.40
N LEU A 26 1.69 -8.50 14.87
CA LEU A 26 2.48 -7.77 15.85
C LEU A 26 2.97 -6.43 15.29
N ASN A 27 3.10 -5.45 16.18
CA ASN A 27 3.73 -4.17 15.90
C ASN A 27 5.17 -4.18 16.40
N PHE A 28 6.10 -3.85 15.51
CA PHE A 28 7.52 -3.69 15.86
C PHE A 28 7.94 -2.23 15.78
N TYR A 29 8.41 -1.72 16.92
CA TYR A 29 8.81 -0.34 17.11
C TYR A 29 10.32 -0.23 17.31
N PHE A 30 10.89 0.84 16.78
CA PHE A 30 12.30 1.21 16.95
C PHE A 30 12.36 2.59 17.59
N GLU A 31 13.34 2.82 18.46
CA GLU A 31 13.53 4.13 19.11
C GLU A 31 14.05 5.19 18.15
N ASN A 32 14.78 4.77 17.12
CA ASN A 32 15.38 5.64 16.12
C ASN A 32 15.05 5.17 14.70
N PRO A 33 15.01 6.07 13.70
CA PRO A 33 14.92 5.69 12.30
C PRO A 33 16.04 4.71 11.93
N GLN A 34 15.66 3.60 11.34
CA GLN A 34 16.57 2.54 10.91
C GLN A 34 17.02 2.70 9.45
N PRO A 35 18.25 2.25 9.13
CA PRO A 35 19.28 1.89 10.09
C PRO A 35 19.79 3.11 10.88
N ILE A 36 20.22 2.88 12.11
CA ILE A 36 20.89 3.89 12.93
C ILE A 36 22.17 4.38 12.26
N ASN A 37 22.48 5.67 12.42
CA ASN A 37 23.70 6.32 11.89
C ASN A 37 23.85 6.31 10.35
N ASP A 38 22.82 5.93 9.60
CA ASP A 38 22.79 6.11 8.14
C ASP A 38 22.12 7.44 7.75
N ALA A 39 22.61 8.02 6.66
CA ALA A 39 22.09 9.25 6.08
C ALA A 39 20.65 9.08 5.56
N GLU A 40 19.85 10.12 5.77
CA GLU A 40 18.49 10.24 5.23
C GLU A 40 18.55 10.66 3.76
N LEU A 41 17.64 10.11 2.95
CA LEU A 41 17.49 10.51 1.56
C LEU A 41 16.61 11.75 1.48
N CYS A 42 16.96 12.65 0.54
CA CYS A 42 16.08 13.77 0.16
C CYS A 42 15.21 13.43 -1.07
N LYS A 43 15.51 12.33 -1.77
CA LYS A 43 14.74 11.83 -2.92
C LYS A 43 14.87 10.32 -3.07
N ILE A 44 13.83 9.69 -3.60
CA ILE A 44 13.82 8.26 -3.92
C ILE A 44 14.74 8.02 -5.13
N PRO A 45 15.71 7.08 -5.06
CA PRO A 45 16.64 6.85 -6.17
C PRO A 45 15.94 6.41 -7.46
N ASN A 46 16.39 6.92 -8.61
CA ASN A 46 15.84 6.62 -9.94
C ASN A 46 15.63 5.13 -10.23
N LYS A 47 16.48 4.26 -9.68
CA LYS A 47 16.34 2.81 -9.79
C LYS A 47 14.93 2.32 -9.37
N PHE A 48 14.39 2.88 -8.30
CA PHE A 48 13.08 2.49 -7.75
C PHE A 48 11.92 3.26 -8.39
N GLN A 49 12.17 4.38 -9.04
CA GLN A 49 11.11 5.18 -9.65
C GLN A 49 10.45 4.44 -10.82
N GLY A 50 9.14 4.66 -10.96
CA GLY A 50 8.31 4.07 -12.01
C GLY A 50 6.95 3.62 -11.51
N LEU A 51 6.17 3.10 -12.45
CA LEU A 51 4.86 2.51 -12.21
C LEU A 51 5.02 0.98 -12.10
N TYR A 52 4.47 0.39 -11.05
CA TYR A 52 4.47 -1.04 -10.79
C TYR A 52 3.04 -1.52 -10.60
N LYS A 53 2.75 -2.77 -10.94
CA LYS A 53 1.41 -3.33 -10.89
C LYS A 53 1.42 -4.69 -10.19
N SER A 54 0.49 -4.88 -9.25
CA SER A 54 0.24 -6.18 -8.63
C SER A 54 -0.61 -7.09 -9.54
N PRO A 55 -0.66 -8.40 -9.27
CA PRO A 55 -1.63 -9.30 -9.91
C PRO A 55 -3.09 -8.82 -9.76
N ASP A 56 -3.43 -8.21 -8.62
CA ASP A 56 -4.77 -7.71 -8.29
C ASP A 56 -5.11 -6.33 -8.90
N ASN A 57 -4.33 -5.87 -9.89
CA ASN A 57 -4.52 -4.58 -10.58
C ASN A 57 -4.39 -3.35 -9.66
N VAL A 58 -3.66 -3.48 -8.56
CA VAL A 58 -3.23 -2.36 -7.72
C VAL A 58 -1.92 -1.82 -8.27
N PHE A 59 -1.81 -0.51 -8.42
CA PHE A 59 -0.60 0.13 -8.91
C PHE A 59 0.17 0.79 -7.77
N ILE A 60 1.50 0.73 -7.86
CA ILE A 60 2.41 1.57 -7.08
C ILE A 60 3.09 2.53 -8.04
N ASN A 61 2.93 3.82 -7.78
CA ASN A 61 3.61 4.88 -8.49
C ASN A 61 4.69 5.46 -7.57
N ILE A 62 5.95 5.15 -7.89
CA ILE A 62 7.12 5.69 -7.18
C ILE A 62 7.67 6.86 -7.99
N ASN A 63 7.57 8.06 -7.45
CA ASN A 63 8.22 9.25 -7.99
C ASN A 63 9.41 9.66 -7.09
N GLU A 64 10.03 10.81 -7.36
CA GLU A 64 11.19 11.27 -6.59
C GLU A 64 10.88 11.60 -5.11
N ASN A 65 9.65 11.98 -4.79
CA ASN A 65 9.29 12.53 -3.48
C ASN A 65 8.27 11.69 -2.70
N SER A 66 7.56 10.77 -3.38
CA SER A 66 6.53 9.93 -2.76
C SER A 66 6.37 8.57 -3.44
N ILE A 67 5.74 7.67 -2.69
CA ILE A 67 5.24 6.38 -3.13
C ILE A 67 3.73 6.44 -2.98
N LEU A 68 3.04 6.34 -4.09
CA LEU A 68 1.59 6.40 -4.16
C LEU A 68 1.03 5.05 -4.59
N PHE A 69 -0.16 4.81 -4.09
CA PHE A 69 -0.88 3.58 -4.24
C PHE A 69 -2.13 3.90 -5.04
N GLU A 70 -2.23 3.41 -6.26
CA GLU A 70 -3.30 3.80 -7.20
C GLU A 70 -4.21 2.61 -7.51
N ASN A 71 -5.51 2.78 -7.26
CA ASN A 71 -6.54 1.81 -7.62
C ASN A 71 -7.38 2.37 -8.76
N TYR A 72 -7.56 1.57 -9.81
CA TYR A 72 -8.38 1.93 -10.95
C TYR A 72 -9.68 1.10 -10.89
N TYR A 73 -10.79 1.80 -10.78
CA TYR A 73 -12.13 1.22 -10.80
C TYR A 73 -12.76 1.54 -12.15
N THR A 74 -13.22 0.52 -12.85
CA THR A 74 -13.95 0.69 -14.10
C THR A 74 -15.10 -0.30 -14.12
N PHE A 75 -16.28 0.19 -14.45
CA PHE A 75 -17.44 -0.64 -14.70
C PHE A 75 -18.21 -0.12 -15.91
N ARG A 76 -18.80 -1.04 -16.67
CA ARG A 76 -19.54 -0.76 -17.89
C ARG A 76 -21.00 -1.13 -17.68
N LEU A 77 -21.88 -0.23 -18.08
CA LEU A 77 -23.33 -0.38 -17.98
C LEU A 77 -23.95 -0.10 -19.34
N HIS A 78 -25.10 -0.70 -19.64
CA HIS A 78 -25.84 -0.36 -20.86
C HIS A 78 -26.43 1.06 -20.75
N LYS A 79 -26.43 1.83 -21.85
CA LYS A 79 -26.84 3.25 -21.87
C LYS A 79 -28.25 3.49 -21.33
N ASN A 80 -29.16 2.54 -21.51
CA ASN A 80 -30.53 2.62 -20.98
C ASN A 80 -30.60 2.63 -19.44
N THR A 81 -29.51 2.35 -18.74
CA THR A 81 -29.43 2.39 -17.26
C THR A 81 -28.98 3.76 -16.73
N LEU A 82 -28.66 4.72 -17.61
CA LEU A 82 -28.20 6.06 -17.22
C LEU A 82 -29.21 6.79 -16.34
N ASP A 83 -30.52 6.63 -16.60
CA ASP A 83 -31.55 7.27 -15.77
C ASP A 83 -31.60 6.68 -14.36
N SER A 84 -31.30 5.39 -14.21
CA SER A 84 -31.21 4.74 -12.90
C SER A 84 -30.00 5.23 -12.09
N LEU A 85 -28.91 5.63 -12.75
CA LEU A 85 -27.71 6.15 -12.06
C LEU A 85 -27.98 7.44 -11.26
N LYS A 86 -29.01 8.21 -11.60
CA LYS A 86 -29.40 9.42 -10.85
C LYS A 86 -29.74 9.14 -9.38
N GLN A 87 -30.07 7.90 -9.03
CA GLN A 87 -30.34 7.49 -7.65
C GLN A 87 -29.04 7.39 -6.83
N GLU A 88 -27.95 6.94 -7.46
CA GLU A 88 -26.67 6.66 -6.80
C GLU A 88 -25.62 7.77 -7.00
N PHE A 89 -25.82 8.62 -8.00
CA PHE A 89 -24.87 9.65 -8.40
C PHE A 89 -25.54 11.00 -8.65
N ASP A 90 -24.84 12.06 -8.27
CA ASP A 90 -25.10 13.41 -8.75
C ASP A 90 -24.29 13.68 -10.01
N PHE A 91 -24.89 14.38 -10.98
CA PHE A 91 -24.18 14.81 -12.19
C PHE A 91 -23.88 16.30 -12.12
N SER A 92 -22.60 16.66 -12.10
CA SER A 92 -22.15 18.06 -12.04
C SER A 92 -20.87 18.23 -12.84
N ASN A 93 -20.78 19.30 -13.63
CA ASN A 93 -19.62 19.65 -14.45
C ASN A 93 -19.10 18.49 -15.35
N GLY A 94 -20.01 17.72 -15.94
CA GLY A 94 -19.65 16.60 -16.82
C GLY A 94 -19.15 15.35 -16.10
N LYS A 95 -19.25 15.29 -14.77
CA LYS A 95 -18.77 14.18 -13.93
C LYS A 95 -19.91 13.61 -13.09
N TYR A 96 -19.83 12.31 -12.83
CA TYR A 96 -20.72 11.64 -11.89
C TYR A 96 -20.06 11.57 -10.52
N ILE A 97 -20.73 12.06 -9.48
CA ILE A 97 -20.25 12.10 -8.10
C ILE A 97 -21.10 11.12 -7.32
N SER A 98 -20.49 10.09 -6.73
CA SER A 98 -21.23 9.11 -5.94
C SER A 98 -21.85 9.77 -4.70
N LYS A 99 -23.12 9.52 -4.45
CA LYS A 99 -23.81 10.02 -3.25
C LYS A 99 -23.37 9.31 -1.97
N ILE A 100 -22.77 8.12 -2.08
CA ILE A 100 -22.35 7.30 -0.95
C ILE A 100 -21.01 7.79 -0.38
N ASN A 101 -20.00 7.91 -1.25
CA ASN A 101 -18.62 8.18 -0.84
C ASN A 101 -18.02 9.43 -1.49
N HIS A 102 -18.81 10.20 -2.25
CA HIS A 102 -18.38 11.40 -2.96
C HIS A 102 -17.27 11.18 -4.01
N SER A 103 -17.00 9.92 -4.39
CA SER A 103 -16.03 9.59 -5.43
C SER A 103 -16.49 10.10 -6.79
N ILE A 104 -15.54 10.66 -7.54
CA ILE A 104 -15.79 11.29 -8.84
C ILE A 104 -15.45 10.31 -9.97
N TYR A 105 -16.41 10.07 -10.86
CA TYR A 105 -16.28 9.16 -11.99
C TYR A 105 -16.25 9.92 -13.31
N VAL A 106 -15.29 9.56 -14.15
CA VAL A 106 -15.19 9.98 -15.55
C VAL A 106 -16.00 9.01 -16.40
N ILE A 107 -16.86 9.55 -17.25
CA ILE A 107 -17.74 8.80 -18.14
C ILE A 107 -17.20 8.74 -19.56
N LYS A 108 -17.32 7.58 -20.21
CA LYS A 108 -17.06 7.39 -21.63
C LYS A 108 -18.19 6.58 -22.27
N ILE A 109 -18.79 7.11 -23.33
CA ILE A 109 -19.82 6.42 -24.11
C ILE A 109 -19.12 5.59 -25.18
N ILE A 110 -19.42 4.29 -25.25
CA ILE A 110 -18.83 3.33 -26.18
C ILE A 110 -19.97 2.51 -26.78
N GLY A 111 -20.43 2.91 -27.96
CA GLY A 111 -21.59 2.28 -28.61
C GLY A 111 -22.87 2.41 -27.78
N ASP A 112 -23.46 1.26 -27.43
CA ASP A 112 -24.63 1.13 -26.57
C ASP A 112 -24.31 1.14 -25.07
N SER A 113 -23.03 1.26 -24.73
CA SER A 113 -22.53 1.14 -23.37
C SER A 113 -21.98 2.46 -22.84
N VAL A 114 -22.00 2.57 -21.53
CA VAL A 114 -21.45 3.67 -20.74
C VAL A 114 -20.43 3.09 -19.78
N GLU A 115 -19.22 3.59 -19.86
CA GLU A 115 -18.13 3.22 -18.98
C GLU A 115 -17.92 4.32 -17.94
N LEU A 116 -17.96 3.96 -16.66
CA LEU A 116 -17.62 4.83 -15.55
C LEU A 116 -16.27 4.39 -15.00
N SER A 117 -15.36 5.35 -14.87
CA SER A 117 -14.01 5.11 -14.37
C SER A 117 -13.67 6.07 -13.24
N ASN A 118 -13.04 5.55 -12.19
CA ASN A 118 -12.49 6.35 -11.10
C ASN A 118 -11.09 5.86 -10.77
N LYS A 119 -10.25 6.80 -10.33
CA LYS A 119 -8.92 6.54 -9.79
C LYS A 119 -8.91 6.98 -8.34
N ASP A 120 -8.60 6.04 -7.46
CA ASP A 120 -8.37 6.28 -6.05
C ASP A 120 -6.87 6.25 -5.77
N VAL A 121 -6.36 7.26 -5.06
CA VAL A 121 -4.94 7.45 -4.82
C VAL A 121 -4.71 7.62 -3.32
N ASP A 122 -3.91 6.72 -2.78
CA ASP A 122 -3.52 6.72 -1.38
C ASP A 122 -1.99 6.96 -1.26
N THR A 123 -1.58 7.66 -0.21
CA THR A 123 -0.17 7.97 0.02
C THR A 123 0.46 6.90 0.89
N PHE A 124 1.30 6.06 0.30
CA PHE A 124 2.05 5.06 1.07
C PHE A 124 3.25 5.65 1.79
N PHE A 125 3.96 6.57 1.13
CA PHE A 125 5.13 7.25 1.69
C PHE A 125 5.31 8.62 1.04
N VAL A 126 5.65 9.63 1.83
CA VAL A 126 6.08 10.96 1.35
C VAL A 126 7.15 11.50 2.30
N PHE A 127 8.22 12.10 1.79
CA PHE A 127 9.24 12.68 2.66
C PHE A 127 8.65 13.75 3.57
N SER A 128 8.84 13.61 4.89
CA SER A 128 8.39 14.54 5.90
C SER A 128 9.15 14.36 7.21
N ASN A 129 8.83 15.17 8.23
CA ASN A 129 9.40 15.00 9.58
C ASN A 129 8.98 13.67 10.24
N THR A 130 7.89 13.06 9.79
CA THR A 130 7.35 11.80 10.30
C THR A 130 7.61 10.61 9.37
N GLN A 131 8.13 10.85 8.17
CA GLN A 131 8.37 9.81 7.18
C GLN A 131 9.72 10.02 6.50
N LYS A 132 10.64 9.09 6.74
CA LYS A 132 12.04 9.19 6.32
C LYS A 132 12.44 7.95 5.54
N ALA A 133 13.20 8.13 4.45
CA ALA A 133 13.75 7.01 3.71
C ALA A 133 15.27 6.99 3.80
N LYS A 134 15.85 5.79 3.88
CA LYS A 134 17.29 5.56 3.84
C LYS A 134 17.62 4.50 2.80
N ARG A 135 18.77 4.62 2.14
CA ARG A 135 19.27 3.55 1.25
C ARG A 135 20.21 2.66 2.04
N PHE A 136 19.92 1.37 2.07
CA PHE A 136 20.73 0.43 2.84
C PHE A 136 20.76 -0.96 2.20
N ASN A 137 21.95 -1.52 2.06
CA ASN A 137 22.17 -2.86 1.49
C ASN A 137 21.42 -3.12 0.17
N GLY A 138 21.38 -2.13 -0.73
CA GLY A 138 20.69 -2.22 -2.03
C GLY A 138 19.17 -2.07 -1.97
N GLN A 139 18.59 -1.88 -0.77
CA GLN A 139 17.16 -1.72 -0.51
C GLN A 139 16.85 -0.26 -0.13
N LEU A 140 15.58 0.12 -0.22
CA LEU A 140 15.03 1.36 0.30
C LEU A 140 14.32 1.05 1.62
N VAL A 141 14.80 1.62 2.72
CA VAL A 141 14.24 1.45 4.07
C VAL A 141 13.36 2.66 4.36
N LEU A 142 12.07 2.44 4.55
CA LEU A 142 11.08 3.47 4.87
C LEU A 142 10.80 3.44 6.37
N ASN A 143 10.91 4.60 6.99
CA ASN A 143 10.70 4.82 8.41
C ASN A 143 9.47 5.69 8.61
N PHE A 144 8.54 5.21 9.43
CA PHE A 144 7.28 5.88 9.74
C PHE A 144 7.25 6.17 11.24
N LYS A 145 7.18 7.44 11.59
CA LYS A 145 7.09 7.86 12.99
C LYS A 145 5.70 7.53 13.52
N ASP A 146 5.68 6.87 14.66
CA ASP A 146 4.47 6.52 15.41
C ASP A 146 4.68 6.96 16.86
N SER A 147 4.10 8.11 17.21
CA SER A 147 4.39 8.83 18.46
C SER A 147 5.90 9.11 18.62
N ILE A 148 6.55 8.56 19.66
CA ILE A 148 7.99 8.68 19.90
C ILE A 148 8.82 7.58 19.22
N TYR A 149 8.16 6.56 18.67
CA TYR A 149 8.79 5.40 18.05
C TYR A 149 8.73 5.47 16.52
N TRP A 150 9.37 4.49 15.88
CA TRP A 150 9.43 4.34 14.44
C TRP A 150 9.05 2.92 14.03
N LYS A 151 8.24 2.80 12.99
CA LYS A 151 8.00 1.54 12.25
C LYS A 151 8.84 1.53 10.99
N VAL A 152 9.16 0.34 10.51
CA VAL A 152 10.02 0.16 9.35
C VAL A 152 9.34 -0.74 8.32
N LYS A 153 9.43 -0.33 7.05
CA LYS A 153 9.15 -1.19 5.90
C LYS A 153 10.36 -1.14 4.98
N SER A 154 10.59 -2.20 4.20
CA SER A 154 11.67 -2.19 3.22
C SER A 154 11.15 -2.51 1.83
N ILE A 155 11.78 -1.89 0.84
CA ILE A 155 11.49 -2.08 -0.57
C ILE A 155 12.76 -2.57 -1.24
N CYS A 156 12.67 -3.73 -1.89
CA CYS A 156 13.71 -4.21 -2.78
C CYS A 156 13.21 -4.24 -4.23
N LEU A 157 14.14 -4.04 -5.15
CA LEU A 157 13.88 -4.16 -6.58
C LEU A 157 14.83 -5.21 -7.16
N GLU A 158 14.25 -6.33 -7.55
CA GLU A 158 14.93 -7.47 -8.17
C GLU A 158 14.47 -7.57 -9.63
N LYS A 159 15.38 -7.26 -10.57
CA LYS A 159 15.06 -7.09 -11.99
C LYS A 159 13.94 -6.04 -12.16
N ASN A 160 12.73 -6.47 -12.49
CA ASN A 160 11.55 -5.64 -12.69
C ASN A 160 10.44 -5.97 -11.68
N ILE A 161 10.77 -6.62 -10.56
CA ILE A 161 9.83 -6.97 -9.50
C ILE A 161 10.20 -6.15 -8.27
N LEU A 162 9.29 -5.24 -7.90
CA LEU A 162 9.33 -4.48 -6.68
C LEU A 162 8.68 -5.33 -5.58
N LYS A 163 9.36 -5.53 -4.47
CA LYS A 163 8.81 -6.24 -3.31
C LYS A 163 8.78 -5.29 -2.13
N ILE A 164 7.62 -5.16 -1.52
CA ILE A 164 7.47 -4.47 -0.23
C ILE A 164 7.45 -5.55 0.84
N LYS A 165 8.39 -5.43 1.79
CA LYS A 165 8.53 -6.36 2.91
C LYS A 165 8.00 -5.73 4.18
N TYR A 166 7.24 -6.54 4.90
CA TYR A 166 6.69 -6.22 6.21
C TYR A 166 7.31 -7.15 7.26
N ILE A 167 7.39 -6.67 8.49
CA ILE A 167 7.76 -7.46 9.65
C ILE A 167 6.56 -7.36 10.58
N TYR A 168 5.89 -8.47 10.86
CA TYR A 168 4.63 -8.44 11.63
C TYR A 168 4.27 -9.75 12.35
N SER A 169 4.95 -10.87 12.11
CA SER A 169 4.56 -12.16 12.68
C SER A 169 5.29 -12.51 13.98
N ASP A 170 4.74 -13.44 14.75
CA ASP A 170 5.45 -14.06 15.89
C ASP A 170 6.75 -14.77 15.45
N GLU A 171 6.79 -15.30 14.23
CA GLU A 171 8.01 -15.90 13.68
C GLU A 171 9.08 -14.85 13.41
N ASP A 172 8.69 -13.67 12.94
CA ASP A 172 9.61 -12.54 12.77
C ASP A 172 10.18 -12.09 14.10
N LEU A 173 9.34 -12.01 15.14
CA LEU A 173 9.79 -11.70 16.49
C LEU A 173 10.86 -12.69 16.96
N LYS A 174 10.60 -14.00 16.84
CA LYS A 174 11.56 -15.05 17.22
C LYS A 174 12.87 -14.94 16.43
N LYS A 175 12.80 -14.65 15.13
CA LYS A 175 13.99 -14.45 14.27
C LYS A 175 14.76 -13.19 14.62
N MET A 176 14.08 -12.08 14.89
CA MET A 176 14.73 -10.84 15.33
C MET A 176 15.40 -11.02 16.69
N ASP A 177 14.72 -11.67 17.63
CA ASP A 177 15.28 -11.96 18.94
C ASP A 177 16.46 -12.93 18.84
N SER A 178 16.49 -13.89 17.92
CA SER A 178 17.66 -14.77 17.76
C SER A 178 18.87 -14.04 17.17
N LEU A 179 18.65 -13.01 16.34
CA LEU A 179 19.71 -12.20 15.73
C LEU A 179 20.23 -11.08 16.62
N THR A 180 19.40 -10.58 17.54
CA THR A 180 19.73 -9.42 18.37
C THR A 180 20.32 -9.83 19.71
N LYS A 181 21.37 -9.11 20.13
CA LYS A 181 21.94 -9.21 21.48
C LYS A 181 20.93 -8.78 22.53
N ILE A 182 20.25 -7.65 22.28
CA ILE A 182 19.19 -7.13 23.15
C ILE A 182 17.87 -7.66 22.64
N LYS A 183 17.22 -8.50 23.45
CA LYS A 183 15.90 -9.05 23.12
C LYS A 183 14.84 -7.95 23.10
N SER A 184 13.82 -8.19 22.30
CA SER A 184 12.64 -7.36 22.20
C SER A 184 12.01 -7.10 23.57
N THR A 185 11.45 -5.90 23.76
CA THR A 185 10.70 -5.55 24.97
C THR A 185 9.23 -5.43 24.61
N ARG A 186 8.37 -6.22 25.24
CA ARG A 186 6.92 -6.14 25.06
C ARG A 186 6.39 -4.85 25.70
N ILE A 187 5.58 -4.09 24.95
CA ILE A 187 4.89 -2.88 25.45
C ILE A 187 3.45 -3.25 25.85
N ASP A 188 2.78 -4.05 25.02
CA ASP A 188 1.40 -4.49 25.22
C ASP A 188 1.19 -5.90 24.63
N SER A 189 -0.05 -6.35 24.47
CA SER A 189 -0.33 -7.70 23.98
C SER A 189 0.19 -7.98 22.56
N SER A 190 0.36 -6.97 21.71
CA SER A 190 0.76 -7.12 20.29
C SER A 190 1.94 -6.25 19.87
N SER A 191 2.54 -5.46 20.77
CA SER A 191 3.58 -4.48 20.43
C SER A 191 4.91 -4.76 21.13
N PHE A 192 6.01 -4.62 20.38
CA PHE A 192 7.37 -4.87 20.83
C PHE A 192 8.34 -3.77 20.39
N ILE A 193 9.26 -3.38 21.28
CA ILE A 193 10.39 -2.51 20.95
C ILE A 193 11.60 -3.37 20.59
N ILE A 194 12.17 -3.11 19.43
CA ILE A 194 13.38 -3.76 18.91
C ILE A 194 14.52 -2.75 18.88
N ARG A 195 15.68 -3.15 19.41
CA ARG A 195 16.88 -2.28 19.53
C ARG A 195 18.09 -2.90 18.84
N PRO A 196 18.05 -3.10 17.50
CA PRO A 196 19.16 -3.70 16.80
C PRO A 196 20.28 -2.67 16.64
N SER A 197 21.52 -3.13 16.70
CA SER A 197 22.64 -2.44 16.08
C SER A 197 22.47 -2.39 14.56
N ARG A 198 23.21 -1.51 13.89
CA ARG A 198 23.22 -1.40 12.42
C ARG A 198 23.49 -2.74 11.71
N ASN A 199 24.39 -3.55 12.27
CA ASN A 199 24.75 -4.85 11.70
C ASN A 199 23.67 -5.91 11.94
N GLU A 200 23.04 -5.94 13.11
CA GLU A 200 21.90 -6.82 13.40
C GLU A 200 20.72 -6.44 12.50
N PHE A 201 20.44 -5.15 12.32
CA PHE A 201 19.41 -4.68 11.39
C PHE A 201 19.68 -5.11 9.94
N LYS A 202 20.95 -5.13 9.51
CA LYS A 202 21.34 -5.72 8.21
C LYS A 202 21.00 -7.19 8.12
N GLN A 203 21.19 -7.96 9.19
CA GLN A 203 20.83 -9.38 9.20
C GLN A 203 19.30 -9.54 9.14
N ILE A 204 18.56 -8.75 9.94
CA ILE A 204 17.09 -8.73 9.93
C ILE A 204 16.57 -8.45 8.52
N LEU A 205 17.04 -7.39 7.84
CA LEU A 205 16.60 -7.05 6.48
C LEU A 205 16.90 -8.11 5.39
N ASN A 206 17.83 -9.02 5.65
CA ASN A 206 18.26 -10.05 4.71
C ASN A 206 17.72 -11.44 5.07
N LEU A 207 16.94 -11.56 6.14
CA LEU A 207 16.29 -12.82 6.47
C LEU A 207 15.42 -13.27 5.30
N LYS A 208 15.69 -14.48 4.80
CA LYS A 208 14.84 -15.17 3.83
C LYS A 208 13.55 -15.59 4.55
N ASN A 209 12.41 -15.52 3.85
CA ASN A 209 11.09 -15.86 4.39
C ASN A 209 10.64 -14.96 5.55
N LEU A 210 10.98 -13.67 5.52
CA LEU A 210 10.19 -12.64 6.19
C LEU A 210 8.93 -12.38 5.34
N VAL A 211 7.90 -13.16 5.62
CA VAL A 211 6.46 -12.90 5.57
C VAL A 211 5.87 -11.97 4.48
N GLU A 212 4.94 -12.56 3.70
CA GLU A 212 4.09 -12.01 2.62
C GLU A 212 4.66 -10.80 1.86
N ASP A 213 5.56 -11.08 0.91
CA ASP A 213 6.04 -10.08 -0.05
C ASP A 213 4.86 -9.66 -0.94
N SER A 214 4.45 -8.39 -0.83
CA SER A 214 3.61 -7.79 -1.86
C SER A 214 4.48 -7.51 -3.08
N GLU A 215 4.29 -8.30 -4.13
CA GLU A 215 5.05 -8.19 -5.38
C GLU A 215 4.34 -7.32 -6.42
N TYR A 216 5.10 -6.41 -7.05
CA TYR A 216 4.62 -5.53 -8.09
C TYR A 216 5.57 -5.53 -9.28
N LYS A 217 5.06 -5.87 -10.46
CA LYS A 217 5.84 -5.89 -11.69
C LYS A 217 5.92 -4.50 -12.31
N LYS A 218 7.14 -4.05 -12.64
CA LYS A 218 7.38 -2.78 -13.32
C LYS A 218 6.66 -2.76 -14.66
N GLN A 219 5.92 -1.69 -14.90
CA GLN A 219 5.26 -1.43 -16.16
C GLN A 219 6.27 -0.74 -17.09
N THR A 220 6.51 -1.32 -18.24
CA THR A 220 7.19 -0.64 -19.34
C THR A 220 6.21 0.36 -19.95
N LYS A 221 6.68 1.58 -20.21
CA LYS A 221 5.94 2.53 -21.05
C LYS A 221 5.78 1.96 -22.46
#